data_AF-A0A1G0J7Q9-F1
#
_entry.id   AF-A0A1G0J7Q9-F1
#
_cell.length_a   1.000
_cell.length_b   1.000
_cell.length_c   1.000
_cell.angle_alpha   90.00
_cell.angle_beta   90.00
_cell.angle_gamma   90.00
#
_symmetry.space_group_name_H-M   'P 1'
#
loop_
_entity.id
_entity.type
_entity.pdbx_description
1 polymer ?
#
loop_
_entity_poly.entity_id
_entity_poly.type
_entity_poly.pdbx_seq_one_letter_code
_entity_poly.pdbx_strand_id
1 'polypeptide(L)'
;MMTFSRVPRIPASLWLVLALMCSAAFSPLPSHAQLPFVDPQQALAQMMQQLAITAEQEPAFRAAMVKVDARREAFRAELTQLAGGSGVDMDTLMAYAERMQKDSEALLADVLTAQQMDTFRQMNSFTPFAAN
;
A
#
# COMPACT_ATOMS: atom_id res chain seq x y z
N MET A 1 -61.55 44.99 2.80
CA MET A 1 -60.41 44.26 3.39
C MET A 1 -59.18 44.52 2.55
N MET A 2 -58.14 45.07 3.17
CA MET A 2 -56.95 45.68 2.55
C MET A 2 -55.83 44.64 2.29
N THR A 3 -55.36 44.60 1.04
CA THR A 3 -53.98 44.50 0.48
C THR A 3 -52.77 43.87 1.21
N PHE A 4 -51.89 43.30 0.35
CA PHE A 4 -50.45 42.92 0.47
C PHE A 4 -50.16 41.49 0.96
N SER A 5 -49.19 40.72 0.45
CA SER A 5 -48.07 41.09 -0.43
C SER A 5 -47.53 39.87 -1.19
N ARG A 6 -47.18 40.11 -2.46
CA ARG A 6 -46.35 39.24 -3.30
C ARG A 6 -45.06 38.85 -2.56
N VAL A 7 -44.82 37.56 -2.41
CA VAL A 7 -43.48 37.04 -2.08
C VAL A 7 -42.62 37.18 -3.35
N PRO A 8 -41.54 37.97 -3.35
CA PRO A 8 -40.64 38.03 -4.50
C PRO A 8 -39.85 36.72 -4.60
N ARG A 9 -40.00 36.02 -5.73
CA ARG A 9 -39.08 34.97 -6.18
C ARG A 9 -37.71 35.62 -6.38
N ILE A 10 -36.80 35.37 -5.44
CA ILE A 10 -35.39 35.73 -5.60
C ILE A 10 -34.83 34.84 -6.73
N PRO A 11 -34.24 35.43 -7.79
CA PRO A 11 -33.62 34.65 -8.86
C PRO A 11 -32.38 33.92 -8.33
N ALA A 12 -32.22 32.66 -8.75
CA ALA A 12 -31.16 31.73 -8.33
C ALA A 12 -29.72 32.22 -8.59
N SER A 13 -29.55 33.34 -9.30
CA SER A 13 -28.27 33.98 -9.57
C SER A 13 -27.67 34.73 -8.37
N LEU A 14 -28.43 34.99 -7.29
CA LEU A 14 -27.90 35.70 -6.11
C LEU A 14 -27.21 34.79 -5.08
N TRP A 15 -27.36 33.46 -5.16
CA TRP A 15 -26.63 32.53 -4.30
C TRP A 15 -25.18 32.31 -4.75
N LEU A 16 -24.87 32.57 -6.03
CA LEU A 16 -23.54 32.27 -6.58
C LEU A 16 -22.47 33.33 -6.25
N VAL A 17 -22.86 34.53 -5.81
CA VAL A 17 -21.89 35.61 -5.53
C VAL A 17 -21.42 35.60 -4.07
N LEU A 18 -22.21 35.07 -3.13
CA LEU A 18 -21.87 35.07 -1.71
C LEU A 18 -20.94 33.91 -1.30
N ALA A 19 -20.78 32.88 -2.13
CA ALA A 19 -19.82 31.80 -1.92
C ALA A 19 -18.39 32.13 -2.44
N LEU A 20 -18.20 33.28 -3.10
CA LEU A 20 -16.96 33.65 -3.77
C LEU A 20 -16.01 34.54 -2.93
N MET A 21 -16.26 34.69 -1.63
CA MET A 21 -15.58 35.68 -0.78
C MET A 21 -15.13 35.13 0.59
N CYS A 22 -14.72 33.87 0.66
CA CYS A 22 -13.94 33.38 1.81
C CYS A 22 -12.85 32.39 1.34
N SER A 23 -11.63 32.65 1.78
CA SER A 23 -10.47 31.74 1.73
C SER A 23 -9.60 31.75 0.47
N ALA A 24 -9.15 32.93 0.04
CA ALA A 24 -7.92 33.07 -0.74
C ALA A 24 -6.86 33.84 0.08
N ALA A 25 -6.56 33.32 1.27
CA ALA A 25 -5.37 33.70 2.01
C ALA A 25 -4.84 32.42 2.66
N PHE A 26 -3.54 32.17 2.50
CA PHE A 26 -2.81 30.99 2.96
C PHE A 26 -2.75 29.84 1.95
N SER A 27 -1.97 30.05 0.88
CA SER A 27 -1.23 28.95 0.26
C SER A 27 -0.07 28.58 1.17
N PRO A 28 -0.08 27.44 1.90
CA PRO A 28 1.18 26.86 2.32
C PRO A 28 1.86 26.33 1.05
N LEU A 29 3.12 26.71 0.88
CA LEU A 29 4.05 26.09 -0.07
C LEU A 29 3.88 24.56 -0.05
N PRO A 30 4.03 23.85 -1.19
CA PRO A 30 4.13 22.39 -1.19
C PRO A 30 5.41 22.01 -0.45
N SER A 31 5.29 21.83 0.86
CA SER A 31 6.33 21.30 1.72
C SER A 31 6.67 19.91 1.21
N HIS A 32 7.87 19.80 0.62
CA HIS A 32 8.72 18.63 0.59
C HIS A 32 8.00 17.27 0.49
N ALA A 33 8.00 16.72 -0.73
CA ALA A 33 7.89 15.30 -1.05
C ALA A 33 7.87 14.36 0.17
N GLN A 34 6.69 14.18 0.77
CA GLN A 34 6.44 13.04 1.63
C GLN A 34 6.41 11.85 0.67
N LEU A 35 7.47 11.04 0.67
CA LEU A 35 7.40 9.69 0.13
C LEU A 35 6.09 9.09 0.65
N PRO A 36 5.18 8.61 -0.22
CA PRO A 36 3.92 8.07 0.25
C PRO A 36 4.26 6.93 1.21
N PHE A 37 3.99 7.17 2.50
CA PHE A 37 4.01 6.12 3.50
C PHE A 37 2.85 5.22 3.11
N VAL A 38 3.12 4.18 2.31
CA VAL A 38 2.11 3.19 1.98
C VAL A 38 1.78 2.49 3.28
N ASP A 39 0.57 2.71 3.78
CA ASP A 39 0.11 2.03 5.00
C ASP A 39 0.27 0.51 4.80
N PRO A 40 0.94 -0.20 5.72
CA PRO A 40 1.18 -1.64 5.57
C PRO A 40 -0.15 -2.43 5.50
N GLN A 41 -1.21 -1.92 6.14
CA GLN A 41 -2.56 -2.47 5.98
C GLN A 41 -3.13 -2.26 4.58
N GLN A 42 -2.87 -1.12 3.93
CA GLN A 42 -3.31 -0.88 2.55
C GLN A 42 -2.53 -1.74 1.56
N ALA A 43 -1.22 -1.91 1.76
CA ALA A 43 -0.41 -2.82 0.95
C ALA A 43 -0.93 -4.27 1.03
N LEU A 44 -1.24 -4.73 2.25
CA LEU A 44 -1.84 -6.05 2.47
C LEU A 44 -3.22 -6.18 1.81
N ALA A 45 -4.06 -5.16 1.92
CA ALA A 45 -5.38 -5.14 1.29
C ALA A 45 -5.29 -5.19 -0.25
N GLN A 46 -4.36 -4.43 -0.85
CA GLN A 46 -4.11 -4.47 -2.29
C GLN A 46 -3.60 -5.85 -2.73
N MET A 47 -2.70 -6.46 -1.96
CA MET A 47 -2.21 -7.81 -2.25
C MET A 47 -3.34 -8.85 -2.14
N MET A 48 -4.20 -8.77 -1.13
CA MET A 48 -5.36 -9.67 -1.03
C MET A 48 -6.32 -9.52 -2.21
N GLN A 49 -6.54 -8.29 -2.69
CA GLN A 49 -7.35 -8.04 -3.88
C GLN A 49 -6.73 -8.64 -5.15
N GLN A 50 -5.42 -8.46 -5.35
CA GLN A 50 -4.71 -9.00 -6.51
C GLN A 50 -4.66 -10.54 -6.51
N LEU A 51 -4.51 -11.14 -5.33
CA LEU A 51 -4.53 -12.58 -5.13
C LEU A 51 -5.96 -13.15 -5.05
N ALA A 52 -6.99 -12.32 -5.20
CA ALA A 52 -8.39 -12.73 -5.06
C ALA A 52 -8.65 -13.58 -3.79
N ILE A 53 -8.07 -13.17 -2.66
CA ILE A 53 -8.22 -13.85 -1.37
C ILE A 53 -9.67 -13.74 -0.94
N THR A 54 -10.30 -14.88 -0.65
CA THR A 54 -11.68 -14.90 -0.15
C THR A 54 -11.75 -14.51 1.32
N ALA A 55 -12.92 -14.08 1.80
CA ALA A 55 -13.13 -13.75 3.22
C ALA A 55 -12.86 -14.95 4.16
N GLU A 56 -13.02 -16.17 3.66
CA GLU A 56 -12.73 -17.41 4.41
C GLU A 56 -11.22 -17.69 4.50
N GLN A 57 -10.46 -17.33 3.47
CA GLN A 57 -9.00 -17.48 3.42
C GLN A 57 -8.26 -16.33 4.11
N GLU A 58 -8.87 -15.15 4.20
CA GLU A 58 -8.31 -13.94 4.80
C GLU A 58 -7.62 -14.15 6.16
N PRO A 59 -8.25 -14.79 7.18
CA PRO A 59 -7.59 -14.97 8.48
C PRO A 59 -6.32 -15.83 8.39
N ALA A 60 -6.35 -16.90 7.58
CA ALA A 60 -5.19 -17.75 7.36
C ALA A 60 -4.09 -17.01 6.58
N PHE A 61 -4.46 -16.22 5.58
CA PHE A 61 -3.53 -15.41 4.79
C PHE A 61 -2.86 -14.32 5.62
N ARG A 62 -3.62 -13.58 6.44
CA ARG A 62 -3.05 -12.59 7.36
C ARG A 62 -2.09 -13.24 8.35
N ALA A 63 -2.44 -14.40 8.90
CA ALA A 63 -1.55 -15.14 9.81
C ALA A 63 -0.26 -15.62 9.12
N ALA A 64 -0.35 -16.09 7.87
CA ALA A 64 0.82 -16.44 7.07
C ALA A 64 1.70 -15.22 6.78
N MET A 65 1.10 -14.08 6.43
CA MET A 65 1.82 -12.83 6.17
C MET A 65 2.55 -12.29 7.40
N VAL A 66 1.99 -12.42 8.61
CA VAL A 66 2.71 -12.10 9.85
C VAL A 66 3.98 -12.95 9.99
N LYS A 67 3.93 -14.24 9.63
CA LYS A 67 5.12 -15.11 9.64
C LYS A 67 6.13 -14.70 8.57
N VAL A 68 5.66 -14.33 7.37
CA VAL A 68 6.52 -13.82 6.28
C VAL A 68 7.24 -12.54 6.73
N ASP A 69 6.53 -11.61 7.36
CA ASP A 69 7.12 -10.36 7.85
C ASP A 69 8.13 -10.60 8.98
N ALA A 70 7.82 -11.50 9.92
CA ALA A 70 8.77 -11.90 10.96
C ALA A 70 10.05 -12.53 10.36
N ARG A 71 9.91 -13.34 9.30
CA ARG A 71 11.06 -13.87 8.56
C ARG A 71 11.85 -12.74 7.88
N ARG A 72 11.18 -11.83 7.16
CA ARG A 72 11.82 -10.67 6.53
C ARG A 72 12.61 -9.82 7.53
N GLU A 73 12.07 -9.61 8.72
CA GLU A 73 12.74 -8.86 9.79
C GLU A 73 13.98 -9.60 10.31
N ALA A 74 13.86 -10.90 10.62
CA ALA A 74 14.99 -11.72 11.04
C ALA A 74 16.10 -11.71 10.00
N PHE A 75 15.73 -11.89 8.74
CA PHE A 75 16.64 -11.82 7.62
C PHE A 75 17.28 -10.42 7.50
N ARG A 76 16.52 -9.32 7.67
CA ARG A 76 17.08 -7.95 7.60
C ARG A 76 18.11 -7.71 8.71
N ALA A 77 17.89 -8.29 9.88
CA ALA A 77 18.85 -8.26 10.97
C ALA A 77 20.14 -9.00 10.59
N GLU A 78 20.05 -10.17 9.96
CA GLU A 78 21.21 -10.91 9.43
C GLU A 78 21.99 -10.07 8.41
N LEU A 79 21.32 -9.46 7.42
CA LEU A 79 21.99 -8.58 6.45
C LEU A 79 22.65 -7.36 7.10
N THR A 80 22.02 -6.78 8.12
CA THR A 80 22.58 -5.61 8.82
C THR A 80 23.85 -6.00 9.58
N GLN A 81 23.89 -7.20 10.17
CA GLN A 81 25.09 -7.73 10.83
C GLN A 81 26.21 -8.01 9.82
N LEU A 82 25.88 -8.57 8.66
CA LEU A 82 26.83 -8.79 7.56
C LEU A 82 27.38 -7.45 7.01
N ALA A 83 26.50 -6.50 6.72
CA ALA A 83 26.85 -5.18 6.19
C ALA A 83 27.71 -4.34 7.15
N GLY A 84 27.56 -4.55 8.45
CA GLY A 84 28.33 -3.86 9.49
C GLY A 84 29.81 -4.24 9.55
N GLY A 85 30.24 -5.30 8.86
CA GLY A 85 31.63 -5.77 8.84
C GLY A 85 32.39 -5.48 7.54
N SER A 86 31.71 -5.50 6.39
CA SER A 86 32.19 -5.16 5.05
C SER A 86 30.95 -5.15 4.14
N GLY A 87 30.93 -4.34 3.08
CA GLY A 87 29.76 -4.24 2.19
C GLY A 87 29.21 -5.60 1.76
N VAL A 88 27.89 -5.73 1.65
CA VAL A 88 27.24 -6.98 1.23
C VAL A 88 27.41 -7.16 -0.27
N ASP A 89 28.05 -8.25 -0.69
CA ASP A 89 28.22 -8.59 -2.09
C ASP A 89 26.89 -8.88 -2.78
N MET A 90 26.82 -8.58 -4.08
CA MET A 90 25.62 -8.78 -4.89
C MET A 90 25.15 -10.24 -4.89
N ASP A 91 26.08 -11.21 -4.92
CA ASP A 91 25.76 -12.64 -4.81
C ASP A 91 25.07 -13.00 -3.49
N THR A 92 25.50 -12.37 -2.39
CA THR A 92 24.88 -12.57 -1.08
C THR A 92 23.47 -11.99 -1.07
N LEU A 93 23.25 -10.83 -1.70
CA LEU A 93 21.91 -10.23 -1.85
C LEU A 93 21.00 -11.09 -2.73
N MET A 94 21.50 -11.69 -3.81
CA MET A 94 20.71 -12.59 -4.67
C MET A 94 20.33 -13.88 -3.93
N ALA A 95 21.29 -14.55 -3.31
CA ALA A 95 21.02 -15.76 -2.52
C ALA A 95 20.02 -15.48 -1.40
N TYR A 96 20.11 -14.30 -0.80
CA TYR A 96 19.19 -13.84 0.21
C TYR A 96 17.78 -13.58 -0.33
N ALA A 97 17.66 -12.93 -1.50
CA ALA A 97 16.38 -12.70 -2.17
C ALA A 97 15.70 -14.03 -2.55
N GLU A 98 16.45 -14.99 -3.09
CA GLU A 98 15.95 -16.31 -3.44
C GLU A 98 15.45 -17.08 -2.20
N ARG A 99 16.23 -17.05 -1.11
CA ARG A 99 15.84 -17.68 0.15
C ARG A 99 14.57 -17.06 0.73
N MET A 100 14.46 -15.73 0.71
CA MET A 100 13.28 -15.02 1.20
C MET A 100 12.04 -15.35 0.35
N GLN A 101 12.20 -15.44 -0.97
CA GLN A 101 11.11 -15.84 -1.86
C GLN A 101 10.65 -17.25 -1.52
N LYS A 102 11.58 -18.21 -1.43
CA LYS A 102 11.28 -19.62 -1.13
C LYS A 102 10.59 -19.80 0.22
N ASP A 103 11.06 -19.10 1.25
CA ASP A 103 10.45 -19.16 2.58
C ASP A 103 9.04 -18.55 2.59
N SER A 104 8.84 -17.45 1.84
CA SER A 104 7.50 -16.85 1.68
C SER A 104 6.56 -17.80 0.96
N GLU A 105 7.02 -18.46 -0.10
CA GLU A 105 6.23 -19.42 -0.85
C GLU A 105 5.86 -20.64 0.00
N ALA A 106 6.79 -21.16 0.80
CA ALA A 106 6.53 -22.28 1.70
C ALA A 106 5.49 -21.94 2.78
N LEU A 107 5.50 -20.71 3.30
CA LEU A 107 4.52 -20.25 4.30
C LEU A 107 3.12 -20.02 3.71
N LEU A 108 3.04 -19.71 2.41
CA LEU A 108 1.80 -19.41 1.72
C LEU A 108 1.21 -20.62 0.98
N ALA A 109 2.00 -21.66 0.72
CA ALA A 109 1.57 -22.85 -0.03
C ALA A 109 0.38 -23.59 0.60
N ASP A 110 0.25 -23.56 1.93
CA ASP A 110 -0.86 -24.20 2.65
C ASP A 110 -2.15 -23.35 2.64
N VAL A 111 -2.04 -22.07 2.27
CA VAL A 111 -3.13 -21.09 2.35
C VAL A 111 -3.64 -20.70 0.96
N LEU A 112 -2.72 -20.56 0.01
CA LEU A 112 -3.00 -20.12 -1.36
C LEU A 112 -3.18 -21.31 -2.29
N THR A 113 -4.09 -21.17 -3.25
CA THR A 113 -4.19 -22.10 -4.38
C THR A 113 -3.00 -21.95 -5.33
N ALA A 114 -2.74 -22.95 -6.17
CA ALA A 114 -1.68 -22.90 -7.17
C ALA A 114 -1.76 -21.65 -8.06
N GLN A 115 -2.97 -21.26 -8.46
CA GLN A 115 -3.19 -20.07 -9.29
C GLN A 115 -2.86 -18.77 -8.55
N GLN A 116 -3.17 -18.68 -7.25
CA GLN A 116 -2.83 -17.51 -6.42
C GLN A 116 -1.32 -17.46 -6.15
N MET A 117 -0.67 -18.61 -5.98
CA MET A 117 0.79 -18.71 -5.86
C MET A 117 1.50 -18.20 -7.11
N ASP A 118 0.98 -18.50 -8.31
CA ASP A 118 1.54 -17.98 -9.55
C ASP A 118 1.39 -16.46 -9.65
N THR A 119 0.24 -15.89 -9.24
CA THR A 119 0.07 -14.44 -9.15
C THR A 119 1.03 -13.82 -8.13
N PHE A 120 1.22 -14.45 -6.96
CA PHE A 120 2.15 -13.98 -5.93
C PHE A 120 3.60 -13.97 -6.42
N ARG A 121 4.02 -14.98 -7.18
CA ARG A 121 5.33 -15.02 -7.84
C ARG A 121 5.50 -13.91 -8.85
N GLN A 122 4.47 -13.67 -9.69
CA GLN A 122 4.49 -12.57 -10.65
C GLN A 122 4.60 -11.21 -9.95
N MET A 123 3.90 -11.01 -8.84
CA MET A 123 4.00 -9.79 -8.04
C MET A 123 5.39 -9.58 -7.41
N ASN A 124 6.01 -10.63 -6.87
CA ASN A 124 7.35 -10.52 -6.25
C ASN A 124 8.49 -10.50 -7.27
N SER A 125 8.24 -10.94 -8.52
CA SER A 125 9.20 -10.83 -9.61
C SER A 125 9.51 -9.38 -10.01
N PHE A 126 8.69 -8.42 -9.56
CA PHE A 126 8.91 -6.97 -9.68
C PHE A 126 9.85 -6.37 -8.62
N THR A 127 10.68 -7.19 -7.96
CA THR A 127 11.80 -6.67 -7.17
C THR A 127 12.93 -6.22 -8.12
N PRO A 128 13.41 -4.96 -8.04
CA PRO A 128 14.26 -4.30 -9.04
C PRO A 128 15.69 -4.87 -9.19
N PHE A 129 15.98 -6.05 -8.65
CA PHE A 129 17.27 -6.72 -8.78
C PHE A 129 17.26 -7.85 -9.83
N ALA A 130 16.12 -8.11 -10.48
CA ALA A 130 15.98 -9.15 -11.51
C ALA A 130 16.03 -8.65 -12.97
N ALA A 131 16.53 -7.43 -13.22
CA ALA A 131 16.58 -6.87 -14.58
C ALA A 131 17.88 -6.09 -14.89
N ASN A 132 19.01 -6.79 -14.90
CA ASN A 132 20.10 -6.77 -15.90
C ASN A 132 21.37 -7.40 -15.34
#